data_AF-A0A821S044-F1
#
_entry.id   AF-A0A821S044-F1
#
_cell.length_a   1.000
_cell.length_b   1.000
_cell.length_c   1.000
_cell.angle_alpha   90.00
_cell.angle_beta   90.00
_cell.angle_gamma   90.00
#
_symmetry.space_group_name_H-M   'P 1'
#
loop_
_entity.id
_entity.type
_entity.pdbx_description
1 polymer ?
#
loop_
_entity_poly.entity_id
_entity_poly.type
_entity_poly.pdbx_seq_one_letter_code
_entity_poly.pdbx_strand_id
1 'polypeptide(L)'
;MGARMTFGQVLKNQFQIQKELYITPIIIVLSALPQTILTFSLACTSLAHWQRHTLLGAYLLSYAPQAFGFILYVLPSTTYKKEFAKTSIGKSYFKLA
;
A
#
# COMPACT_ATOMS: atom_id res chain seq x y z
N MET A 1 -12.87 29.32 27.25
CA MET A 1 -13.46 28.15 27.93
C MET A 1 -13.23 26.92 27.05
N GLY A 2 -12.26 26.07 27.40
CA GLY A 2 -12.00 24.84 26.66
C GLY A 2 -12.99 23.75 27.09
N ALA A 3 -13.77 23.20 26.16
CA ALA A 3 -14.63 22.05 26.46
C ALA A 3 -13.75 20.88 26.92
N ARG A 4 -14.05 20.31 28.10
CA ARG A 4 -13.39 19.09 28.60
C ARG A 4 -13.82 17.92 27.72
N MET A 5 -13.01 17.60 26.70
CA MET A 5 -13.23 16.41 25.89
C MET A 5 -12.93 15.17 26.72
N THR A 6 -13.84 14.21 26.69
CA THR A 6 -13.60 12.89 27.31
C THR A 6 -12.54 12.14 26.52
N PHE A 7 -11.80 11.24 27.18
CA PHE A 7 -10.76 10.42 26.54
C PHE A 7 -11.26 9.74 25.26
N GLY A 8 -12.48 9.19 25.26
CA GLY A 8 -13.07 8.56 24.07
C GLY A 8 -13.28 9.52 22.89
N GLN A 9 -13.59 10.79 23.15
CA GLN A 9 -13.73 11.81 22.09
C GLN A 9 -12.38 12.17 21.50
N VAL A 10 -11.35 12.33 22.34
CA VAL A 10 -9.98 12.59 21.89
C VAL A 10 -9.47 11.41 21.06
N LEU A 11 -9.66 10.18 21.55
CA LEU A 11 -9.27 8.96 20.84
C LEU A 11 -9.95 8.86 19.47
N LYS A 12 -11.27 9.04 19.41
CA LYS A 12 -12.02 9.04 18.14
C LYS A 12 -11.50 10.11 17.18
N ASN A 13 -11.17 11.30 17.67
CA ASN A 13 -10.68 12.39 16.82
C ASN A 13 -9.29 12.07 16.24
N GLN A 14 -8.38 11.50 17.05
CA GLN A 14 -7.08 11.03 16.56
C GLN A 14 -7.23 9.90 15.51
N PHE A 15 -8.21 9.01 15.71
CA PHE A 15 -8.59 7.97 14.76
C PHE A 15 -9.31 8.46 13.49
N GLN A 16 -9.68 9.74 13.42
CA GLN A 16 -10.19 10.34 12.17
C GLN A 16 -9.08 11.08 11.44
N ILE A 17 -8.19 11.73 12.19
CA ILE A 17 -7.04 12.47 11.64
C ILE A 17 -6.05 11.51 10.98
N GLN A 18 -5.74 10.38 11.62
CA GLN A 18 -4.70 9.45 11.15
C GLN A 18 -5.26 8.33 10.28
N LYS A 19 -6.35 8.56 9.54
CA LYS A 19 -7.12 7.50 8.86
C LYS A 19 -6.29 6.60 7.95
N GLU A 20 -5.29 7.19 7.30
CA GLU A 20 -4.40 6.50 6.37
C GLU A 20 -3.53 5.43 7.04
N LEU A 21 -3.27 5.58 8.35
CA LEU A 21 -2.44 4.64 9.11
C LEU A 21 -3.07 3.25 9.24
N TYR A 22 -4.41 3.16 9.19
CA TYR A 22 -5.15 1.89 9.28
C TYR A 22 -5.82 1.52 7.97
N ILE A 23 -6.26 2.48 7.15
CA ILE A 23 -6.80 2.17 5.81
C ILE A 23 -5.76 1.47 4.95
N THR A 24 -4.52 1.97 4.94
CA THR A 24 -3.42 1.41 4.14
C THR A 24 -3.13 -0.06 4.48
N PRO A 25 -2.86 -0.45 5.74
CA PRO A 25 -2.63 -1.85 6.08
C PRO A 25 -3.86 -2.73 5.85
N ILE A 26 -5.09 -2.23 6.05
CA ILE A 26 -6.31 -3.01 5.77
C ILE A 26 -6.40 -3.35 4.28
N ILE A 27 -6.18 -2.38 3.39
CA ILE A 27 -6.21 -2.61 1.94
C ILE A 27 -5.10 -3.61 1.54
N ILE A 28 -3.91 -3.50 2.12
CA ILE A 28 -2.80 -4.45 1.88
C ILE A 28 -3.17 -5.86 2.34
N VAL A 29 -3.78 -6.01 3.51
CA VAL A 29 -4.22 -7.33 3.99
C VAL A 29 -5.30 -7.91 3.09
N LEU A 30 -6.34 -7.13 2.76
CA LEU A 30 -7.46 -7.59 1.93
C LEU A 30 -7.03 -8.00 0.52
N SER A 31 -6.08 -7.29 -0.06
CA SER A 31 -5.52 -7.60 -1.38
C SER A 31 -4.57 -8.80 -1.40
N ALA A 32 -3.95 -9.14 -0.26
CA ALA A 32 -3.13 -10.34 -0.12
C ALA A 32 -3.95 -11.61 0.11
N LEU A 33 -5.21 -11.49 0.56
CA LEU A 33 -6.08 -12.64 0.80
C LEU A 33 -6.33 -13.50 -0.46
N PRO A 34 -6.67 -12.95 -1.64
CA PRO A 34 -6.88 -13.75 -2.85
C PRO A 34 -5.68 -14.63 -3.19
N GLN A 35 -4.47 -14.06 -3.16
CA GLN A 35 -3.24 -14.80 -3.39
C GLN A 35 -3.05 -15.91 -2.34
N THR A 36 -3.25 -15.59 -1.07
CA THR A 36 -3.04 -16.53 0.04
C THR A 36 -3.99 -17.72 -0.06
N ILE A 37 -5.28 -17.45 -0.30
CA ILE A 37 -6.32 -18.48 -0.45
C ILE A 37 -6.01 -19.38 -1.67
N LEU A 38 -5.68 -18.78 -2.82
CA LEU A 38 -5.39 -19.53 -4.04
C LEU A 38 -4.11 -20.35 -3.90
N THR A 39 -3.05 -19.78 -3.31
CA THR A 39 -1.79 -20.51 -3.07
C THR A 39 -2.04 -21.70 -2.16
N PHE A 40 -2.75 -21.52 -1.05
CA PHE A 40 -3.06 -22.60 -0.12
C PHE A 40 -3.94 -23.69 -0.77
N SER A 41 -4.89 -23.28 -1.59
CA SER A 41 -5.81 -24.20 -2.29
C SER A 41 -5.12 -24.98 -3.42
N LEU A 42 -4.10 -24.41 -4.07
CA LEU A 42 -3.46 -24.98 -5.26
C LEU A 42 -2.09 -25.63 -4.99
N ALA A 43 -1.52 -25.45 -3.79
CA ALA A 43 -0.15 -25.86 -3.43
C ALA A 43 0.17 -27.34 -3.73
N CYS A 44 -0.82 -28.23 -3.66
CA CYS A 44 -0.63 -29.69 -3.81
C CYS A 44 -1.35 -30.27 -5.04
N THR A 45 -1.75 -29.44 -6.00
CA THR A 45 -2.48 -29.90 -7.20
C THR A 45 -1.62 -29.80 -8.46
N SER A 46 -1.83 -30.67 -9.45
CA SER A 46 -1.28 -30.46 -10.79
C SER A 46 -2.03 -29.28 -11.43
N LEU A 47 -1.42 -28.10 -11.47
CA LEU A 47 -2.09 -26.91 -11.98
C LEU A 47 -2.44 -27.09 -13.47
N ALA A 48 -3.74 -27.06 -13.78
CA ALA A 48 -4.20 -26.84 -15.14
C ALA A 48 -3.77 -25.44 -15.62
N HIS A 49 -3.66 -25.25 -16.93
CA HIS A 49 -3.18 -24.00 -17.53
C HIS A 49 -3.97 -22.78 -17.02
N TRP A 50 -5.30 -22.89 -16.92
CA TRP A 50 -6.17 -21.84 -16.37
C TRP A 50 -5.87 -21.49 -14.90
N GLN A 51 -5.69 -22.50 -14.04
CA GLN A 51 -5.38 -22.28 -12.62
C GLN A 51 -4.04 -21.56 -12.43
N ARG A 52 -3.05 -21.87 -13.28
CA ARG A 52 -1.75 -21.19 -13.29
C ARG A 52 -1.89 -19.71 -13.66
N HIS A 53 -2.67 -19.39 -14.68
CA HIS A 53 -2.94 -17.99 -15.06
C HIS A 53 -3.68 -17.23 -13.97
N THR A 54 -4.69 -17.85 -13.34
CA THR A 54 -5.42 -17.26 -12.23
C THR A 54 -4.52 -16.99 -11.03
N LEU A 55 -3.61 -17.91 -10.68
CA LEU A 55 -2.65 -17.73 -9.60
C LEU A 55 -1.68 -16.57 -9.90
N LEU A 56 -1.16 -16.49 -11.13
CA LEU A 56 -0.31 -15.38 -11.59
C LEU A 56 -1.04 -14.03 -11.54
N GLY A 57 -2.30 -13.99 -11.97
CA GLY A 57 -3.14 -12.80 -11.91
C GLY A 57 -3.37 -12.34 -10.47
N ALA A 58 -3.72 -13.26 -9.58
CA ALA A 58 -3.91 -12.96 -8.16
C ALA A 58 -2.61 -12.49 -7.48
N TYR A 59 -1.47 -13.07 -7.86
CA TYR A 59 -0.16 -12.65 -7.40
C TYR A 59 0.11 -11.20 -7.80
N LEU A 60 -0.03 -10.86 -9.08
CA LEU A 60 0.14 -9.49 -9.58
C LEU A 60 -0.80 -8.49 -8.88
N LEU A 61 -2.06 -8.87 -8.68
CA LEU A 61 -3.04 -8.02 -8.00
C LEU A 61 -2.67 -7.77 -6.53
N SER A 62 -2.07 -8.76 -5.85
CA SER A 62 -1.60 -8.60 -4.47
C SER A 62 -0.44 -7.61 -4.32
N TYR A 63 0.33 -7.34 -5.38
CA TYR A 63 1.38 -6.32 -5.36
C TYR A 63 0.87 -4.91 -5.67
N ALA A 64 -0.30 -4.80 -6.30
CA ALA A 64 -0.87 -3.50 -6.68
C ALA A 64 -0.99 -2.50 -5.51
N PRO A 65 -1.47 -2.87 -4.30
CA PRO A 65 -1.58 -1.91 -3.21
C PRO A 65 -0.23 -1.46 -2.65
N GLN A 66 0.81 -2.29 -2.73
CA GLN A 66 2.17 -1.89 -2.33
C GLN A 66 2.70 -0.81 -3.29
N ALA A 67 2.52 -1.02 -4.61
CA ALA A 67 2.86 -0.04 -5.62
C ALA A 67 2.02 1.25 -5.51
N PHE A 68 0.70 1.11 -5.29
CA PHE A 68 -0.19 2.24 -5.08
C PHE A 68 0.17 3.04 -3.84
N GLY A 69 0.55 2.38 -2.73
CA GLY A 69 1.03 3.08 -1.53
C GLY A 69 2.25 3.94 -1.82
N PHE A 70 3.22 3.43 -2.58
CA PHE A 70 4.37 4.22 -3.02
C PHE A 70 3.93 5.42 -3.89
N ILE A 71 3.04 5.20 -4.86
CA ILE A 71 2.57 6.26 -5.77
C ILE A 71 1.79 7.34 -5.02
N LEU A 72 0.92 6.97 -4.08
CA LEU A 72 0.05 7.91 -3.37
C LEU A 72 0.78 8.66 -2.25
N TYR A 73 1.73 8.03 -1.57
CA TYR A 73 2.37 8.64 -0.38
C TYR A 73 3.80 9.09 -0.61
N VAL A 74 4.59 8.33 -1.36
CA VAL A 74 6.02 8.62 -1.54
C VAL A 74 6.21 9.59 -2.72
N LEU A 75 5.58 9.30 -3.85
CA LEU A 75 5.76 10.08 -5.08
C LEU A 75 5.38 11.57 -4.95
N PRO A 76 4.22 11.97 -4.37
CA PRO A 76 3.85 13.38 -4.24
C PRO A 76 4.54 14.09 -3.07
N SER A 77 5.16 13.36 -2.15
CA SER A 77 5.75 13.94 -0.95
C SER A 77 6.93 14.86 -1.29
N THR A 78 6.83 16.11 -0.82
CA THR A 78 7.87 17.13 -1.02
C THR A 78 9.18 16.76 -0.33
N THR A 79 9.11 16.07 0.81
CA THR A 79 10.28 15.57 1.54
C THR A 79 11.01 14.51 0.71
N TYR A 80 10.30 13.50 0.24
CA TYR A 80 10.92 12.43 -0.55
C TYR A 80 11.45 12.94 -1.89
N LYS A 81 10.74 13.85 -2.56
CA LYS A 81 11.25 14.50 -3.79
C LYS A 81 12.55 15.27 -3.55
N LYS A 82 12.65 16.03 -2.45
CA LYS A 82 13.87 16.78 -2.11
C LYS A 82 15.07 15.87 -1.86
N GLU A 83 14.88 14.77 -1.14
CA GLU A 83 15.97 13.81 -0.93
C GLU A 83 16.33 13.06 -2.22
N PHE A 84 15.35 12.68 -3.03
CA PHE A 84 15.60 12.04 -4.32
C PHE A 84 16.42 12.91 -5.26
N ALA A 85 16.15 14.22 -5.31
CA ALA A 85 16.90 15.19 -6.13
C ALA A 85 18.39 15.30 -5.75
N LYS A 86 18.78 14.90 -4.53
CA LYS A 86 20.20 14.90 -4.12
C LYS A 86 20.97 13.68 -4.64
N THR A 87 20.28 12.60 -5.02
CA THR A 87 20.88 11.38 -5.56
C THR A 87 21.44 11.59 -6.97
N SER A 88 22.41 10.77 -7.39
CA SER A 88 22.98 10.85 -8.74
C SER A 88 21.91 10.66 -9.84
N ILE A 89 20.97 9.74 -9.60
CA ILE A 89 19.84 9.44 -10.50
C ILE A 89 18.89 10.64 -10.58
N GLY A 90 18.50 11.20 -9.43
CA GLY A 90 17.62 12.36 -9.37
C GLY A 90 18.23 13.58 -10.03
N LYS A 91 19.52 13.84 -9.80
CA LYS A 91 20.25 14.93 -10.48
C LYS A 91 20.22 14.79 -12.00
N SER A 92 20.35 13.58 -12.54
CA SER A 92 20.26 13.37 -13.99
C SER A 92 18.84 13.57 -14.51
N TYR A 93 17.83 13.11 -13.78
CA TYR A 93 16.42 13.20 -14.19
C TYR A 93 15.91 14.65 -14.20
N PHE A 94 16.17 15.43 -13.14
CA PHE A 94 15.74 16.83 -13.03
C PHE A 94 16.57 17.81 -13.87
N LYS A 95 17.70 17.36 -14.44
CA LYS A 95 18.48 18.17 -15.38
C LYS A 95 17.98 18.02 -16.83
N LEU A 96 17.17 16.99 -17.09
CA LEU A 96 16.54 16.66 -18.37
C LEU A 96 15.06 17.07 -18.44
N ALA A 97 14.44 17.37 -17.30
CA ALA A 97 13.05 17.84 -17.17
C ALA A 97 12.99 19.37 -17.03
#